data_AF-A0A6I5NIU7-F1
#
_entry.id   AF-A0A6I5NIU7-F1
#
_cell.length_a   1.000
_cell.length_b   1.000
_cell.length_c   1.000
_cell.angle_alpha   90.00
_cell.angle_beta   90.00
_cell.angle_gamma   90.00
#
_symmetry.space_group_name_H-M   'P 1'
#
loop_
_entity.id
_entity.type
_entity.pdbx_description
1 polymer ?
#
loop_
_entity_poly.entity_id
_entity_poly.type
_entity_poly.pdbx_seq_one_letter_code
_entity_poly.pdbx_strand_id
1 'polypeptide(L)'
;MSRLNNRAYELLQAEVNRLVNGPLETVRRDIVLRRLNRLRLQEGPPLTYTDLKAEVEDIFPEFDDNVLRRAAKANRASGKLKFVGLAAVGTAIAAGTVWVLNLPYPMIRWPVARTAPIVLLPSYISMDHNYRQAISLVEQADQLVNQATSAQDIELGSTKAAQAQQHLDKLPVWFLGYYPRAYCTWMSCTWRFTYDEFATARKDIGRMEAKVFQEQNALELLASGTAAVDAAKQQYQSAPDTQSKVQAVANWQTGMDQLTEIPPETLAGRMGETKLAAYQRDFSQVSGLLAGGDRSSTLLDAAKQFAWTASTEAQNPPHSVETWERIAGLWRQAIARLEQVPVEDVGYNEAQRMLAEYQNKLGVVQEQATREVRSQAAFATAQEKNTDLGSRVNNLDRATYASILQSIVNDLNEVESGTTVYDSAQQLKAAVQARLQEAAAQS
;
A
#
# COMPACT_ATOMS: atom_id res chain seq x y z
N MET A 1 4.20 24.80 67.32
CA MET A 1 3.23 25.74 67.95
C MET A 1 2.31 24.92 68.84
N SER A 2 2.09 25.35 70.10
CA SER A 2 1.22 24.60 71.01
C SER A 2 -0.22 24.56 70.51
N ARG A 3 -0.90 23.41 70.68
CA ARG A 3 -2.31 23.25 70.28
C ARG A 3 -3.25 24.16 71.08
N LEU A 4 -2.88 24.46 72.32
CA LEU A 4 -3.52 25.45 73.19
C LEU A 4 -2.50 26.51 73.63
N ASN A 5 -2.77 27.79 73.40
CA ASN A 5 -1.92 28.89 73.84
C ASN A 5 -2.29 29.34 75.26
N ASN A 6 -1.39 30.09 75.91
CA ASN A 6 -1.55 30.48 77.31
C ASN A 6 -2.80 31.34 77.56
N ARG A 7 -3.12 32.25 76.63
CA ARG A 7 -4.27 33.15 76.75
C ARG A 7 -5.61 32.42 76.66
N ALA A 8 -5.71 31.43 75.77
CA ALA A 8 -6.88 30.58 75.68
C ALA A 8 -7.00 29.67 76.91
N TYR A 9 -5.88 29.15 77.42
CA TYR A 9 -5.86 28.35 78.64
C TYR A 9 -6.36 29.12 79.86
N GLU A 10 -5.92 30.37 80.05
CA GLU A 10 -6.35 31.22 81.18
C GLU A 10 -7.87 31.44 81.19
N LEU A 11 -8.47 31.67 80.01
CA LEU A 11 -9.92 31.82 79.88
C LEU A 11 -10.67 30.55 80.27
N LEU A 12 -10.18 29.38 79.84
CA LEU A 12 -10.79 28.10 80.17
C LEU A 12 -10.59 27.76 81.66
N GLN A 13 -9.39 28.01 82.20
CA GLN A 13 -9.09 27.77 83.61
C GLN A 13 -9.95 28.62 84.54
N ALA A 14 -10.17 29.89 84.20
CA ALA A 14 -11.03 30.77 84.99
C ALA A 14 -12.47 30.23 85.06
N GLU A 15 -12.98 29.69 83.96
CA GLU A 15 -14.33 29.13 83.91
C GLU A 15 -14.43 27.78 84.62
N VAL A 16 -13.44 26.89 84.46
CA VAL A 16 -13.36 25.65 85.25
C VAL A 16 -13.36 25.97 86.75
N ASN A 17 -12.62 26.99 87.17
CA ASN A 17 -12.58 27.40 88.59
C ASN A 17 -13.90 28.03 89.06
N ARG A 18 -14.66 28.69 88.17
CA ARG A 18 -15.97 29.27 88.47
C ARG A 18 -17.04 28.20 88.70
N LEU A 19 -16.95 27.07 87.99
CA LEU A 19 -17.93 25.97 88.06
C LEU A 19 -17.74 25.07 89.30
N VAL A 20 -16.62 25.20 90.02
CA VAL A 20 -16.27 24.35 91.16
C VAL A 20 -16.70 25.04 92.46
N ASN A 21 -17.79 24.57 93.06
CA ASN A 21 -18.38 25.14 94.29
C ASN A 21 -18.35 24.16 95.48
N GLY A 22 -17.18 23.60 95.80
CA GLY A 22 -17.01 22.82 97.04
C GLY A 22 -15.78 21.90 97.05
N PRO A 23 -15.37 21.38 98.22
CA PRO A 23 -14.16 20.56 98.36
C PRO A 23 -14.22 19.23 97.58
N LEU A 24 -15.42 18.68 97.39
CA LEU A 24 -15.66 17.43 96.65
C LEU A 24 -15.52 17.60 95.12
N GLU A 25 -15.51 18.84 94.63
CA GLU A 25 -15.42 19.19 93.19
C GLU A 25 -13.99 19.40 92.69
N THR A 26 -13.03 19.37 93.62
CA THR A 26 -11.60 19.62 93.36
C THR A 26 -11.01 18.59 92.40
N VAL A 27 -11.49 17.35 92.43
CA VAL A 27 -11.00 16.27 91.57
C VAL A 27 -11.40 16.50 90.10
N ARG A 28 -12.64 16.93 89.85
CA ARG A 28 -13.14 17.25 88.49
C ARG A 28 -12.35 18.39 87.87
N ARG A 29 -12.11 19.44 88.65
CA ARG A 29 -11.25 20.57 88.28
C ARG A 29 -9.86 20.10 87.85
N ASP A 30 -9.21 19.30 88.68
CA ASP A 30 -7.82 18.89 88.46
C ASP A 30 -7.66 17.94 87.25
N ILE A 31 -8.71 17.18 86.89
CA ILE A 31 -8.72 16.36 85.68
C ILE A 31 -8.76 17.27 84.43
N VAL A 32 -9.69 18.21 84.38
CA VAL A 32 -9.85 19.11 83.22
C VAL A 32 -8.64 20.02 83.05
N LEU A 33 -8.13 20.60 84.14
CA LEU A 33 -6.93 21.44 84.07
C LEU A 33 -5.69 20.65 83.63
N ARG A 34 -5.57 19.36 83.99
CA ARG A 34 -4.49 18.49 83.48
C ARG A 34 -4.64 18.19 81.98
N ARG A 35 -5.86 17.94 81.49
CA ARG A 35 -6.12 17.75 80.03
C ARG A 35 -5.76 19.02 79.25
N LEU A 36 -6.26 20.17 79.68
CA LEU A 36 -5.97 21.46 79.04
C LEU A 36 -4.47 21.81 79.09
N ASN A 37 -3.78 21.50 80.19
CA ASN A 37 -2.34 21.76 80.29
C ASN A 37 -1.52 20.82 79.39
N ARG A 38 -1.95 19.57 79.20
CA ARG A 38 -1.35 18.65 78.22
C ARG A 38 -1.43 19.21 76.80
N LEU A 39 -2.56 19.81 76.43
CA LEU A 39 -2.77 20.43 75.11
C LEU A 39 -1.89 21.67 74.87
N ARG A 40 -1.38 22.30 75.94
CA ARG A 40 -0.36 23.37 75.83
C ARG A 40 1.04 22.83 75.52
N LEU A 41 1.32 21.59 75.90
CA LEU A 41 2.61 20.95 75.70
C LEU A 41 2.68 20.16 74.38
N GLN A 42 1.54 19.83 73.78
CA GLN A 42 1.47 19.17 72.48
C GLN A 42 1.59 20.17 71.32
N GLU A 43 2.37 19.79 70.30
CA GLU A 43 2.44 20.53 69.05
C GLU A 43 1.40 20.05 68.04
N GLY A 44 0.75 20.98 67.33
CA GLY A 44 -0.27 20.67 66.34
C GLY A 44 -1.11 21.89 65.95
N PRO A 45 -2.16 21.71 65.12
CA PRO A 45 -3.05 22.81 64.75
C PRO A 45 -3.77 23.38 65.98
N PRO A 46 -4.06 24.69 65.99
CA PRO A 46 -4.75 25.34 67.12
C PRO A 46 -6.16 24.78 67.26
N LEU A 47 -6.53 24.42 68.49
CA LEU A 47 -7.83 23.84 68.80
C LEU A 47 -8.96 24.81 68.45
N THR A 48 -9.96 24.29 67.74
CA THR A 48 -11.19 25.00 67.38
C THR A 48 -12.21 24.95 68.51
N TYR A 49 -13.33 25.66 68.36
CA TYR A 49 -14.44 25.63 69.32
C TYR A 49 -14.94 24.20 69.58
N THR A 50 -15.13 23.42 68.51
CA THR A 50 -15.62 22.04 68.60
C THR A 50 -14.64 21.15 69.35
N ASP A 51 -13.33 21.32 69.10
CA ASP A 51 -12.29 20.57 69.78
C ASP A 51 -12.22 20.93 71.28
N LEU A 52 -12.33 22.22 71.62
CA LEU A 52 -12.32 22.67 73.02
C LEU A 52 -13.56 22.21 73.79
N LYS A 53 -14.73 22.16 73.13
CA LYS A 53 -15.97 21.67 73.74
C LYS A 53 -15.85 20.19 74.09
N ALA A 54 -15.36 19.37 73.16
CA ALA A 54 -15.18 17.93 73.38
C ALA A 54 -14.26 17.59 74.55
N GLU A 55 -13.29 18.45 74.87
CA GLU A 55 -12.31 18.22 75.94
C GLU A 55 -12.86 18.50 77.36
N VAL A 56 -13.97 19.24 77.48
CA VAL A 56 -14.53 19.67 78.76
C VAL A 56 -15.97 19.21 79.01
N GLU A 57 -16.73 18.93 77.95
CA GLU A 57 -18.18 18.63 78.01
C GLU A 57 -18.50 17.33 78.78
N ASP A 58 -17.57 16.37 78.83
CA ASP A 58 -17.74 15.11 79.58
C ASP A 58 -17.70 15.29 81.10
N ILE A 59 -17.01 16.33 81.59
CA ILE A 59 -16.82 16.60 83.03
C ILE A 59 -17.61 17.81 83.50
N PHE A 60 -17.77 18.82 82.64
CA PHE A 60 -18.58 20.02 82.89
C PHE A 60 -19.54 20.24 81.72
N PRO A 61 -20.70 19.54 81.68
CA PRO A 61 -21.68 19.71 80.62
C PRO A 61 -22.31 21.12 80.62
N GLU A 62 -22.31 21.82 81.77
CA GLU A 62 -22.76 23.20 81.92
C GLU A 62 -21.72 24.28 81.55
N PHE A 63 -20.63 23.93 80.87
CA PHE A 63 -19.58 24.89 80.51
C PHE A 63 -20.09 25.97 79.55
N ASP A 64 -19.76 27.25 79.82
CA ASP A 64 -20.27 28.36 79.01
C ASP A 64 -19.70 28.35 77.58
N ASP A 65 -20.58 28.10 76.60
CA ASP A 65 -20.28 28.11 75.16
C ASP A 65 -19.63 29.45 74.71
N ASN A 66 -19.95 30.58 75.35
CA ASN A 66 -19.33 31.87 75.03
C ASN A 66 -17.88 31.95 75.50
N VAL A 67 -17.54 31.30 76.62
CA VAL A 67 -16.15 31.17 77.05
C VAL A 67 -15.39 30.28 76.08
N LEU A 68 -15.95 29.15 75.65
CA LEU A 68 -15.33 28.27 74.66
C LEU A 68 -15.07 28.98 73.32
N ARG A 69 -16.03 29.76 72.82
CA ARG A 69 -15.85 30.56 71.59
C ARG A 69 -14.77 31.63 71.74
N ARG A 70 -14.73 32.31 72.89
CA ARG A 70 -13.70 33.31 73.20
C ARG A 70 -12.32 32.68 73.33
N ALA A 71 -12.22 31.53 73.99
CA ALA A 71 -10.99 30.75 74.11
C ALA A 71 -10.51 30.28 72.75
N ALA A 72 -11.36 29.71 71.90
CA ALA A 72 -11.02 29.30 70.53
C ALA A 72 -10.52 30.49 69.68
N LYS A 73 -11.17 31.65 69.79
CA LYS A 73 -10.73 32.88 69.11
C LYS A 73 -9.38 33.38 69.63
N ALA A 74 -9.16 33.33 70.95
CA ALA A 74 -7.89 33.67 71.57
C ALA A 74 -6.78 32.66 71.25
N ASN A 75 -7.14 31.41 70.98
CA ASN A 75 -6.23 30.30 70.69
C ASN A 75 -5.64 30.36 69.27
N ARG A 76 -6.30 31.07 68.36
CA ARG A 76 -5.77 31.37 67.03
C ARG A 76 -4.60 32.35 67.20
N ALA A 77 -3.46 32.05 66.58
CA ALA A 77 -2.26 32.85 66.70
C ALA A 77 -2.56 34.33 66.37
N SER A 78 -2.40 35.21 67.37
CA SER A 78 -2.28 36.64 67.12
C SER A 78 -0.88 36.89 66.58
N GLY A 79 -0.76 36.85 65.25
CA GLY A 79 0.42 37.37 64.58
C GLY A 79 0.60 38.83 65.00
N LYS A 80 1.71 39.11 65.70
CA LYS A 80 2.14 40.43 66.13
C LYS A 80 2.11 41.40 64.95
N LEU A 81 1.29 42.43 65.05
CA LEU A 81 1.31 43.59 64.17
C LEU A 81 2.54 44.44 64.53
N LYS A 82 3.66 44.23 63.82
CA LYS A 82 4.78 45.18 63.75
C LYS A 82 5.16 45.35 62.28
N PHE A 83 4.74 46.49 61.70
CA PHE A 83 5.35 47.14 60.54
C PHE A 83 5.61 46.28 59.28
N VAL A 84 4.60 45.57 58.75
CA VAL A 84 4.63 45.02 57.36
C VAL A 84 3.28 45.24 56.64
N GLY A 85 2.53 46.28 57.05
CA GLY A 85 1.22 46.61 56.45
C GLY A 85 1.31 47.33 55.10
N LEU A 86 2.44 47.96 54.76
CA LEU A 86 2.63 48.62 53.47
C LEU A 86 3.38 47.77 52.44
N ALA A 87 4.17 46.78 52.87
CA ALA A 87 4.94 45.96 51.95
C ALA A 87 4.15 44.76 51.41
N ALA A 88 3.30 44.07 52.21
CA ALA A 88 2.54 42.91 51.75
C ALA A 88 1.24 43.29 51.01
N VAL A 89 0.57 44.35 51.45
CA VAL A 89 -0.51 44.99 50.66
C VAL A 89 0.11 45.69 49.45
N GLY A 90 1.29 46.31 49.61
CA GLY A 90 2.07 46.85 48.50
C GLY A 90 2.44 45.80 47.47
N THR A 91 2.87 44.59 47.84
CA THR A 91 3.24 43.53 46.88
C THR A 91 2.05 42.77 46.33
N ALA A 92 0.95 42.59 47.08
CA ALA A 92 -0.29 42.00 46.54
C ALA A 92 -1.05 42.98 45.64
N ILE A 93 -1.11 44.27 46.00
CA ILE A 93 -1.61 45.34 45.12
C ILE A 93 -0.65 45.57 43.97
N ALA A 94 0.68 45.55 44.16
CA ALA A 94 1.65 45.65 43.07
C ALA A 94 1.58 44.44 42.14
N ALA A 95 1.45 43.22 42.65
CA ALA A 95 1.28 42.03 41.80
C ALA A 95 -0.06 42.06 41.05
N GLY A 96 -1.15 42.45 41.73
CA GLY A 96 -2.47 42.61 41.11
C GLY A 96 -2.51 43.74 40.09
N THR A 97 -1.87 44.89 40.37
CA THR A 97 -1.76 46.01 39.43
C THR A 97 -0.81 45.69 38.29
N VAL A 98 0.34 45.07 38.53
CA VAL A 98 1.23 44.57 37.46
C VAL A 98 0.49 43.57 36.58
N TRP A 99 -0.34 42.69 37.14
CA TRP A 99 -1.17 41.76 36.37
C TRP A 99 -2.21 42.50 35.52
N VAL A 100 -2.95 43.47 36.08
CA VAL A 100 -3.92 44.30 35.35
C VAL A 100 -3.26 45.15 34.26
N LEU A 101 -2.11 45.76 34.56
CA LEU A 101 -1.34 46.59 33.62
C LEU A 101 -0.65 45.75 32.54
N ASN A 102 -0.45 44.46 32.79
CA ASN A 102 0.08 43.49 31.83
C ASN A 102 -1.03 42.74 31.06
N LEU A 103 -2.31 43.09 31.25
CA LEU A 103 -3.40 42.51 30.47
C LEU A 103 -3.22 42.83 28.96
N PRO A 104 -3.58 41.91 28.06
CA PRO A 104 -3.47 42.10 26.61
C PRO A 104 -4.59 42.99 26.05
N TYR A 105 -4.92 44.11 26.73
CA TYR A 105 -5.92 45.08 26.29
C TYR A 105 -5.26 46.39 25.84
N PRO A 106 -5.43 46.81 24.57
CA PRO A 106 -4.71 47.95 24.00
C PRO A 106 -4.91 49.27 24.76
N MET A 107 -6.11 49.52 25.31
CA MET A 107 -6.40 50.77 26.04
C MET A 107 -5.64 50.88 27.37
N ILE A 108 -5.27 49.75 27.99
CA ILE A 108 -4.53 49.71 29.26
C ILE A 108 -3.02 49.70 28.99
N ARG A 109 -2.56 48.98 27.96
CA ARG A 109 -1.14 48.85 27.65
C ARG A 109 -0.50 50.08 27.02
N TRP A 110 -1.25 50.87 26.24
CA TRP A 110 -0.69 52.05 25.55
C TRP A 110 -0.15 53.13 26.52
N PRO A 111 -0.88 53.54 27.58
CA PRO A 111 -0.33 54.44 28.60
C PRO A 111 0.85 53.84 29.39
N VAL A 112 0.80 52.54 29.69
CA VAL A 112 1.83 51.83 30.48
C VAL A 112 3.14 51.73 29.70
N ALA A 113 3.10 51.42 28.41
CA ALA A 113 4.28 51.35 27.54
C ALA A 113 5.00 52.69 27.42
N ARG A 114 4.28 53.81 27.44
CA ARG A 114 4.84 55.18 27.36
C ARG A 114 5.40 55.68 28.70
N THR A 115 4.81 55.24 29.81
CA THR A 115 5.06 55.81 31.15
C THR A 115 5.98 54.92 32.01
N ALA A 116 5.86 53.59 31.91
CA ALA A 116 6.58 52.63 32.74
C ALA A 116 6.87 51.32 31.97
N PRO A 117 7.73 51.35 30.92
CA PRO A 117 7.95 50.21 30.02
C PRO A 117 8.51 48.95 30.71
N ILE A 118 9.21 49.10 31.84
CA ILE A 118 9.78 47.99 32.62
C ILE A 118 8.70 47.01 33.11
N VAL A 119 7.48 47.49 33.37
CA VAL A 119 6.35 46.64 33.83
C VAL A 119 5.91 45.63 32.76
N LEU A 120 6.16 45.93 31.48
CA LEU A 120 5.79 45.07 30.34
C LEU A 120 6.92 44.14 29.89
N LEU A 121 8.11 44.24 30.50
CA LEU A 121 9.31 43.49 30.10
C LEU A 121 9.09 41.96 30.02
N PRO A 122 8.45 41.28 31.00
CA PRO A 122 8.19 39.85 30.90
C PRO A 122 7.31 39.45 29.71
N SER A 123 6.30 40.28 29.39
CA SER A 123 5.45 40.03 28.24
C SER A 123 6.12 40.33 26.92
N TYR A 124 6.99 41.34 26.86
CA TYR A 124 7.85 41.53 25.70
C TYR A 124 8.78 40.33 25.51
N ILE A 125 9.51 39.87 26.54
CA ILE A 125 10.38 38.68 26.45
C ILE A 125 9.64 37.45 25.92
N SER A 126 8.44 37.18 26.43
CA SER A 126 7.58 36.10 25.93
C SER A 126 7.22 36.29 24.45
N MET A 127 6.93 37.53 24.05
CA MET A 127 6.68 37.88 22.65
C MET A 127 7.92 37.68 21.78
N ASP A 128 9.15 37.98 22.25
CA ASP A 128 10.43 37.67 21.53
C ASP A 128 10.44 36.22 21.16
N HIS A 129 10.26 35.44 22.22
CA HIS A 129 10.56 34.04 22.18
C HIS A 129 9.60 33.37 21.21
N ASN A 130 8.30 33.64 21.37
CA ASN A 130 7.29 33.06 20.50
C ASN A 130 7.49 33.45 19.04
N TYR A 131 7.79 34.70 18.71
CA TYR A 131 8.00 35.06 17.31
C TYR A 131 9.32 34.58 16.74
N ARG A 132 10.44 34.66 17.47
CA ARG A 132 11.71 34.09 16.98
C ARG A 132 11.57 32.60 16.71
N GLN A 133 10.90 31.89 17.62
CA GLN A 133 10.55 30.49 17.40
C GLN A 133 9.64 30.34 16.19
N ALA A 134 8.59 31.16 16.06
CA ALA A 134 7.70 31.11 14.91
C ALA A 134 8.44 31.32 13.59
N ILE A 135 9.22 32.39 13.43
CA ILE A 135 9.97 32.69 12.21
C ILE A 135 10.96 31.55 11.89
N SER A 136 11.71 31.08 12.88
CA SER A 136 12.63 29.95 12.69
C SER A 136 11.90 28.67 12.27
N LEU A 137 10.72 28.41 12.83
CA LEU A 137 9.93 27.23 12.49
C LEU A 137 9.26 27.37 11.12
N VAL A 138 8.84 28.58 10.73
CA VAL A 138 8.35 28.88 9.37
C VAL A 138 9.45 28.61 8.36
N GLU A 139 10.67 29.08 8.60
CA GLU A 139 11.79 28.85 7.67
C GLU A 139 12.13 27.37 7.54
N GLN A 140 12.17 26.63 8.66
CA GLN A 140 12.38 25.18 8.65
C GLN A 140 11.24 24.45 7.92
N ALA A 141 10.00 24.82 8.18
CA ALA A 141 8.83 24.25 7.51
C ALA A 141 8.87 24.54 6.01
N ASP A 142 9.25 25.76 5.61
CA ASP A 142 9.32 26.17 4.22
C ASP A 142 10.36 25.33 3.45
N GLN A 143 11.55 25.14 4.03
CA GLN A 143 12.57 24.27 3.43
C GLN A 143 12.05 22.84 3.27
N LEU A 144 11.43 22.28 4.30
CA LEU A 144 10.93 20.90 4.30
C LEU A 144 9.74 20.69 3.34
N VAL A 145 8.87 21.68 3.17
CA VAL A 145 7.68 21.59 2.31
C VAL A 145 8.01 21.96 0.86
N ASN A 146 8.80 23.02 0.64
CA ASN A 146 9.10 23.51 -0.71
C ASN A 146 10.23 22.77 -1.40
N GLN A 147 11.17 22.21 -0.63
CA GLN A 147 12.32 21.45 -1.15
C GLN A 147 12.23 19.96 -0.76
N ALA A 148 11.01 19.47 -0.52
CA ALA A 148 10.77 18.09 -0.14
C ALA A 148 11.33 17.12 -1.17
N THR A 149 12.09 16.14 -0.67
CA THR A 149 12.60 15.02 -1.46
C THR A 149 11.94 13.69 -1.09
N SER A 150 11.25 13.66 0.06
CA SER A 150 10.59 12.49 0.62
C SER A 150 9.26 12.86 1.28
N ALA A 151 8.39 11.86 1.46
CA ALA A 151 7.13 12.03 2.19
C ALA A 151 7.37 12.44 3.66
N GLN A 152 8.47 11.97 4.26
CA GLN A 152 8.87 12.34 5.61
C GLN A 152 9.21 13.83 5.74
N ASP A 153 9.78 14.44 4.69
CA ASP A 153 10.06 15.88 4.69
C ASP A 153 8.75 16.69 4.77
N ILE A 154 7.73 16.29 4.00
CA ILE A 154 6.39 16.92 4.03
C ILE A 154 5.73 16.78 5.40
N GLU A 155 5.80 15.59 6.02
CA GLU A 155 5.22 15.33 7.35
C GLU A 155 5.91 16.15 8.45
N LEU A 156 7.25 16.19 8.43
CA LEU A 156 8.02 16.99 9.36
C LEU A 156 7.74 18.49 9.14
N GLY A 157 7.71 18.94 7.89
CA GLY A 157 7.38 20.31 7.51
C GLY A 157 6.00 20.74 7.99
N SER A 158 4.99 19.88 7.85
CA SER A 158 3.64 20.07 8.39
C SER A 158 3.66 20.26 9.92
N THR A 159 4.40 19.40 10.62
CA THR A 159 4.55 19.50 12.08
C THR A 159 5.21 20.81 12.50
N LYS A 160 6.24 21.25 11.76
CA LYS A 160 6.93 22.52 12.00
C LYS A 160 6.04 23.74 11.72
N ALA A 161 5.24 23.70 10.64
CA ALA A 161 4.26 24.74 10.33
C ALA A 161 3.21 24.86 11.44
N ALA A 162 2.70 23.73 11.95
CA ALA A 162 1.75 23.71 13.07
C ALA A 162 2.36 24.28 14.36
N GLN A 163 3.62 23.93 14.67
CA GLN A 163 4.34 24.53 15.81
C GLN A 163 4.55 26.04 15.63
N ALA A 164 4.88 26.48 14.41
CA ALA A 164 5.01 27.91 14.09
C ALA A 164 3.69 28.65 14.31
N GLN A 165 2.57 28.07 13.85
CA GLN A 165 1.23 28.62 14.02
C GLN A 165 0.87 28.77 15.50
N GLN A 166 1.15 27.75 16.34
CA GLN A 166 0.95 27.82 17.79
C GLN A 166 1.74 28.96 18.45
N HIS A 167 2.95 29.23 17.96
CA HIS A 167 3.77 30.33 18.44
C HIS A 167 3.25 31.70 17.96
N LEU A 168 2.77 31.81 16.72
CA LEU A 168 2.13 33.03 16.21
C LEU A 168 0.81 33.35 16.92
N ASP A 169 0.03 32.34 17.28
CA ASP A 169 -1.26 32.52 17.98
C ASP A 169 -1.11 33.01 19.43
N LYS A 170 0.07 32.79 20.03
CA LYS A 170 0.43 33.37 21.33
C LYS A 170 0.79 34.87 21.22
N LEU A 171 0.97 35.40 20.01
CA LEU A 171 1.22 36.83 19.79
C LEU A 171 -0.12 37.58 19.77
N PRO A 172 -0.31 38.59 20.64
CA PRO A 172 -1.62 39.15 20.86
C PRO A 172 -2.02 40.22 19.83
N VAL A 173 -3.12 40.01 19.09
CA VAL A 173 -3.66 40.84 17.96
C VAL A 173 -3.51 42.38 18.09
N TRP A 174 -3.56 42.95 19.29
CA TRP A 174 -3.34 44.39 19.49
C TRP A 174 -1.93 44.89 19.09
N PHE A 175 -0.92 44.00 18.96
CA PHE A 175 0.41 44.38 18.46
C PHE A 175 0.39 44.77 16.97
N LEU A 176 -0.67 44.42 16.23
CA LEU A 176 -0.79 44.64 14.79
C LEU A 176 -0.99 46.13 14.40
N GLY A 177 -1.34 46.99 15.36
CA GLY A 177 -1.64 48.40 15.11
C GLY A 177 -0.55 49.40 15.50
N TYR A 178 0.29 49.09 16.50
CA TYR A 178 1.28 50.06 17.04
C TYR A 178 2.50 49.38 17.73
N TYR A 179 3.68 49.52 17.10
CA TYR A 179 5.12 49.39 17.49
C TYR A 179 5.69 48.18 18.28
N PRO A 180 6.93 47.73 17.92
CA PRO A 180 8.18 48.30 18.49
C PRO A 180 9.35 48.56 17.48
N ARG A 181 10.02 49.72 17.57
CA ARG A 181 11.36 49.98 16.95
C ARG A 181 12.46 49.59 17.95
N ALA A 182 13.44 48.77 17.54
CA ALA A 182 14.56 48.25 18.35
C ALA A 182 15.23 49.33 19.25
N TYR A 183 15.26 49.22 20.61
CA TYR A 183 16.16 48.47 21.53
C TYR A 183 17.49 49.25 21.73
N CYS A 184 17.88 49.54 22.98
CA CYS A 184 19.18 50.14 23.30
C CYS A 184 19.86 49.69 24.61
N THR A 185 21.17 49.81 24.57
CA THR A 185 22.17 49.49 25.59
C THR A 185 23.48 50.22 25.33
N TRP A 186 24.38 50.21 26.32
CA TRP A 186 25.85 50.11 26.09
C TRP A 186 26.40 48.65 25.99
N MET A 187 25.66 47.59 26.35
CA MET A 187 26.02 46.15 26.16
C MET A 187 25.14 45.20 25.26
N SER A 188 24.01 45.59 24.66
CA SER A 188 23.35 45.18 23.38
C SER A 188 21.81 45.16 23.40
N CYS A 189 21.17 45.71 22.35
CA CYS A 189 19.72 45.72 22.28
C CYS A 189 19.11 45.74 20.85
N THR A 190 18.35 44.71 20.40
CA THR A 190 17.64 44.64 19.07
C THR A 190 16.21 43.98 18.94
N TRP A 191 15.12 44.74 18.68
CA TRP A 191 13.70 44.26 18.68
C TRP A 191 13.12 44.79 17.37
N ARG A 192 13.02 43.94 16.36
CA ARG A 192 12.31 44.29 15.12
C ARG A 192 11.27 43.22 14.86
N PHE A 193 10.07 43.56 15.29
CA PHE A 193 8.84 42.84 15.02
C PHE A 193 8.01 43.79 14.20
N THR A 194 7.96 43.56 12.91
CA THR A 194 7.08 44.34 12.05
C THR A 194 5.75 43.62 11.90
N TYR A 195 4.67 44.39 11.77
CA TYR A 195 3.38 43.87 11.36
C TYR A 195 3.52 43.08 10.05
N ASP A 196 4.36 43.57 9.13
CA ASP A 196 4.60 42.97 7.83
C ASP A 196 5.23 41.58 7.94
N GLU A 197 6.25 41.39 8.79
CA GLU A 197 6.86 40.07 9.03
C GLU A 197 5.87 39.09 9.65
N PHE A 198 5.04 39.52 10.61
CA PHE A 198 4.01 38.66 11.19
C PHE A 198 2.92 38.27 10.17
N ALA A 199 2.42 39.25 9.41
CA ALA A 199 1.42 39.02 8.38
C ALA A 199 1.98 38.10 7.28
N THR A 200 3.26 38.26 6.93
CA THR A 200 3.97 37.38 5.99
C THR A 200 4.09 35.97 6.55
N ALA A 201 4.57 35.80 7.79
CA ALA A 201 4.70 34.48 8.42
C ALA A 201 3.36 33.71 8.47
N ARG A 202 2.25 34.37 8.82
CA ARG A 202 0.92 33.75 8.77
C ARG A 202 0.48 33.39 7.35
N LYS A 203 0.74 34.26 6.39
CA LYS A 203 0.43 34.00 4.97
C LYS A 203 1.23 32.81 4.43
N ASP A 204 2.50 32.70 4.81
CA ASP A 204 3.38 31.62 4.39
C ASP A 204 2.96 30.29 5.03
N ILE A 205 2.59 30.28 6.33
CA ILE A 205 1.99 29.09 6.96
C ILE A 205 0.73 28.66 6.21
N GLY A 206 -0.21 29.57 5.93
CA GLY A 206 -1.44 29.21 5.21
C GLY A 206 -1.17 28.66 3.80
N ARG A 207 -0.14 29.17 3.10
CA ARG A 207 0.30 28.63 1.80
C ARG A 207 0.93 27.25 1.95
N MET A 208 1.78 27.06 2.96
CA MET A 208 2.39 25.76 3.25
C MET A 208 1.34 24.71 3.63
N GLU A 209 0.35 25.06 4.45
CA GLU A 209 -0.76 24.16 4.82
C GLU A 209 -1.52 23.69 3.57
N ALA A 210 -1.84 24.60 2.65
CA ALA A 210 -2.47 24.24 1.38
C ALA A 210 -1.59 23.32 0.54
N LYS A 211 -0.28 23.59 0.47
CA LYS A 211 0.67 22.74 -0.27
C LYS A 211 0.86 21.37 0.36
N VAL A 212 1.01 21.30 1.69
CA VAL A 212 1.07 20.04 2.44
C VAL A 212 -0.18 19.21 2.18
N PHE A 213 -1.36 19.83 2.20
CA PHE A 213 -2.61 19.13 1.89
C PHE A 213 -2.62 18.59 0.46
N GLN A 214 -2.19 19.38 -0.52
CA GLN A 214 -2.05 18.91 -1.91
C GLN A 214 -1.06 17.74 -2.02
N GLU A 215 0.11 17.83 -1.38
CA GLU A 215 1.14 16.78 -1.39
C GLU A 215 0.65 15.49 -0.71
N GLN A 216 -0.07 15.59 0.42
CA GLN A 216 -0.62 14.43 1.11
C GLN A 216 -1.66 13.68 0.25
N ASN A 217 -2.58 14.42 -0.39
CA ASN A 217 -3.53 13.80 -1.32
C ASN A 217 -2.82 13.15 -2.51
N ALA A 218 -1.80 13.80 -3.06
CA ALA A 218 -1.03 13.27 -4.18
C ALA A 218 -0.24 12.01 -3.79
N LEU A 219 0.32 11.96 -2.57
CA LEU A 219 0.98 10.77 -2.03
C LEU A 219 0.01 9.60 -1.83
N GLU A 220 -1.23 9.87 -1.42
CA GLU A 220 -2.28 8.84 -1.31
C GLU A 220 -2.65 8.28 -2.68
N LEU A 221 -2.82 9.14 -3.70
CA LEU A 221 -3.04 8.71 -5.08
C LEU A 221 -1.87 7.89 -5.64
N LEU A 222 -0.64 8.30 -5.35
CA LEU A 222 0.56 7.55 -5.73
C LEU A 222 0.57 6.15 -5.10
N ALA A 223 0.24 6.05 -3.81
CA ALA A 223 0.17 4.77 -3.11
C ALA A 223 -0.93 3.88 -3.68
N SER A 224 -2.12 4.45 -3.92
CA SER A 224 -3.28 3.75 -4.49
C SER A 224 -2.99 3.22 -5.90
N GLY A 225 -2.53 4.08 -6.81
CA GLY A 225 -2.23 3.70 -8.19
C GLY A 225 -1.09 2.69 -8.28
N THR A 226 -0.04 2.84 -7.47
CA THR A 226 1.05 1.86 -7.38
C THR A 226 0.53 0.51 -6.90
N ALA A 227 -0.27 0.49 -5.84
CA ALA A 227 -0.85 -0.75 -5.31
C ALA A 227 -1.79 -1.42 -6.32
N ALA A 228 -2.58 -0.64 -7.08
CA ALA A 228 -3.44 -1.16 -8.14
C ALA A 228 -2.65 -1.85 -9.25
N VAL A 229 -1.56 -1.22 -9.72
CA VAL A 229 -0.66 -1.80 -10.70
C VAL A 229 -0.01 -3.08 -10.15
N ASP A 230 0.55 -3.05 -8.95
CA ASP A 230 1.25 -4.19 -8.37
C ASP A 230 0.30 -5.38 -8.12
N ALA A 231 -0.95 -5.11 -7.70
CA ALA A 231 -1.99 -6.12 -7.56
C ALA A 231 -2.39 -6.72 -8.92
N ALA A 232 -2.52 -5.89 -9.96
CA ALA A 232 -2.80 -6.37 -11.31
C ALA A 232 -1.67 -7.24 -11.88
N LYS A 233 -0.40 -6.90 -11.58
CA LYS A 233 0.76 -7.75 -11.92
C LYS A 233 0.69 -9.11 -11.24
N GLN A 234 0.32 -9.15 -9.96
CA GLN A 234 0.11 -10.42 -9.24
C GLN A 234 -1.05 -11.22 -9.82
N GLN A 235 -2.19 -10.57 -10.12
CA GLN A 235 -3.33 -11.21 -10.78
C GLN A 235 -2.92 -11.86 -12.10
N TYR A 236 -2.15 -11.15 -12.93
CA TYR A 236 -1.63 -11.68 -14.20
C TYR A 236 -0.76 -12.93 -14.00
N GLN A 237 0.13 -12.92 -13.00
CA GLN A 237 1.00 -14.06 -12.69
C GLN A 237 0.23 -15.30 -12.19
N SER A 238 -0.81 -15.08 -11.39
CA SER A 238 -1.65 -16.15 -10.83
C SER A 238 -2.79 -16.63 -11.74
N ALA A 239 -3.02 -15.95 -12.86
CA ALA A 239 -4.17 -16.20 -13.72
C ALA A 239 -4.07 -17.57 -14.43
N PRO A 240 -5.11 -18.43 -14.33
CA PRO A 240 -5.06 -19.80 -14.85
C PRO A 240 -5.25 -19.87 -16.38
N ASP A 241 -5.90 -18.88 -16.98
CA ASP A 241 -6.30 -18.86 -18.38
C ASP A 241 -6.06 -17.49 -19.04
N THR A 242 -6.14 -17.44 -20.37
CA THR A 242 -5.86 -16.23 -21.17
C THR A 242 -6.87 -15.11 -20.90
N GLN A 243 -8.15 -15.41 -20.68
CA GLN A 243 -9.17 -14.39 -20.43
C GLN A 243 -8.93 -13.70 -19.09
N SER A 244 -8.58 -14.46 -18.06
CA SER A 244 -8.16 -13.93 -16.76
C SER A 244 -6.91 -13.05 -16.85
N LYS A 245 -5.96 -13.42 -17.72
CA LYS A 245 -4.77 -12.59 -18.00
C LYS A 245 -5.11 -11.28 -18.70
N VAL A 246 -6.01 -11.29 -19.68
CA VAL A 246 -6.50 -10.07 -20.35
C VAL A 246 -7.16 -9.13 -19.35
N GLN A 247 -8.01 -9.65 -18.45
CA GLN A 247 -8.62 -8.83 -17.41
C GLN A 247 -7.58 -8.22 -16.45
N ALA A 248 -6.56 -8.98 -16.07
CA ALA A 248 -5.47 -8.47 -15.23
C ALA A 248 -4.69 -7.35 -15.93
N VAL A 249 -4.41 -7.48 -17.23
CA VAL A 249 -3.75 -6.42 -18.01
C VAL A 249 -4.65 -5.19 -18.15
N ALA A 250 -5.96 -5.35 -18.30
CA ALA A 250 -6.90 -4.22 -18.26
C ALA A 250 -6.87 -3.49 -16.90
N ASN A 251 -6.87 -4.24 -15.79
CA ASN A 251 -6.76 -3.66 -14.44
C ASN A 251 -5.41 -2.94 -14.24
N TRP A 252 -4.33 -3.45 -14.83
CA TRP A 252 -3.02 -2.81 -14.81
C TRP A 252 -3.08 -1.45 -15.51
N GLN A 253 -3.68 -1.37 -16.70
CA GLN A 253 -3.87 -0.10 -17.41
C GLN A 253 -4.61 0.91 -16.54
N THR A 254 -5.71 0.51 -15.90
CA THR A 254 -6.45 1.37 -14.96
C THR A 254 -5.57 1.91 -13.83
N GLY A 255 -4.70 1.09 -13.24
CA GLY A 255 -3.76 1.55 -12.21
C GLY A 255 -2.73 2.55 -12.74
N MET A 256 -2.28 2.40 -13.98
CA MET A 256 -1.40 3.38 -14.64
C MET A 256 -2.12 4.70 -14.97
N ASP A 257 -3.40 4.63 -15.34
CA ASP A 257 -4.23 5.82 -15.59
C ASP A 257 -4.38 6.64 -14.32
N GLN A 258 -4.61 6.00 -13.16
CA GLN A 258 -4.63 6.67 -11.85
C GLN A 258 -3.33 7.40 -11.51
N LEU A 259 -2.17 6.83 -11.88
CA LEU A 259 -0.88 7.48 -11.70
C LEU A 259 -0.70 8.70 -12.61
N THR A 260 -1.39 8.73 -13.75
CA THR A 260 -1.36 9.85 -14.71
C THR A 260 -2.21 11.04 -14.25
N GLU A 261 -3.19 10.80 -13.37
CA GLU A 261 -4.03 11.85 -12.77
C GLU A 261 -3.31 12.65 -11.67
N ILE A 262 -2.13 12.19 -11.22
CA ILE A 262 -1.37 12.85 -10.16
C ILE A 262 -0.74 14.15 -10.70
N PRO A 263 -0.96 15.31 -10.06
CA PRO A 263 -0.38 16.56 -10.54
C PRO A 263 1.16 16.53 -10.57
N PRO A 264 1.81 16.83 -11.71
CA PRO A 264 3.26 16.65 -11.90
C PRO A 264 4.12 17.59 -11.05
N GLU A 265 3.57 18.72 -10.60
CA GLU A 265 4.26 19.67 -9.73
C GLU A 265 4.52 19.13 -8.31
N THR A 266 3.76 18.11 -7.89
CA THR A 266 3.89 17.49 -6.57
C THR A 266 5.11 16.57 -6.48
N LEU A 267 5.59 16.30 -5.27
CA LEU A 267 6.60 15.25 -5.05
C LEU A 267 6.10 13.90 -5.56
N ALA A 268 4.84 13.58 -5.26
CA ALA A 268 4.21 12.34 -5.69
C ALA A 268 4.11 12.21 -7.21
N GLY A 269 3.86 13.30 -7.94
CA GLY A 269 3.85 13.33 -9.41
C GLY A 269 5.19 12.92 -10.00
N ARG A 270 6.30 13.51 -9.54
CA ARG A 270 7.66 13.15 -9.98
C ARG A 270 8.02 11.68 -9.70
N MET A 271 7.65 11.19 -8.51
CA MET A 271 7.83 9.78 -8.15
C MET A 271 6.95 8.87 -9.03
N GLY A 272 5.72 9.30 -9.27
CA GLY A 272 4.73 8.64 -10.11
C GLY A 272 5.21 8.50 -11.55
N GLU A 273 5.73 9.56 -12.18
CA GLU A 273 6.28 9.52 -13.54
C GLU A 273 7.39 8.48 -13.68
N THR A 274 8.32 8.44 -12.72
CA THR A 274 9.42 7.45 -12.71
C THR A 274 8.87 6.02 -12.64
N LYS A 275 7.89 5.77 -11.78
CA LYS A 275 7.22 4.46 -11.65
C LYS A 275 6.41 4.11 -12.89
N LEU A 276 5.65 5.05 -13.42
CA LEU A 276 4.80 4.90 -14.60
C LEU A 276 5.63 4.51 -15.82
N ALA A 277 6.80 5.14 -16.03
CA ALA A 277 7.71 4.75 -17.11
C ALA A 277 8.18 3.29 -16.99
N ALA A 278 8.44 2.81 -15.77
CA ALA A 278 8.76 1.40 -15.55
C ALA A 278 7.55 0.49 -15.82
N TYR A 279 6.37 0.87 -15.32
CA TYR A 279 5.14 0.11 -15.53
C TYR A 279 4.71 0.02 -16.99
N GLN A 280 4.89 1.09 -17.77
CA GLN A 280 4.59 1.11 -19.22
C GLN A 280 5.48 0.15 -20.00
N ARG A 281 6.78 0.06 -19.67
CA ARG A 281 7.68 -0.92 -20.30
C ARG A 281 7.21 -2.34 -20.02
N ASP A 282 6.98 -2.67 -18.75
CA ASP A 282 6.53 -4.01 -18.35
C ASP A 282 5.17 -4.36 -18.98
N PHE A 283 4.24 -3.40 -19.01
CA PHE A 283 2.92 -3.54 -19.64
C PHE A 283 3.04 -3.81 -21.15
N SER A 284 3.89 -3.07 -21.86
CA SER A 284 4.09 -3.24 -23.31
C SER A 284 4.65 -4.63 -23.65
N GLN A 285 5.54 -5.16 -22.80
CA GLN A 285 6.08 -6.51 -22.97
C GLN A 285 4.98 -7.57 -22.78
N VAL A 286 4.20 -7.45 -21.71
CA VAL A 286 3.17 -8.44 -21.37
C VAL A 286 2.00 -8.41 -22.37
N SER A 287 1.53 -7.23 -22.75
CA SER A 287 0.46 -7.08 -23.75
C SER A 287 0.89 -7.60 -25.12
N GLY A 288 2.14 -7.37 -25.53
CA GLY A 288 2.70 -7.93 -26.76
C GLY A 288 2.74 -9.46 -26.76
N LEU A 289 3.15 -10.08 -25.63
CA LEU A 289 3.16 -11.54 -25.48
C LEU A 289 1.76 -12.16 -25.49
N LEU A 290 0.75 -11.47 -24.91
CA LEU A 290 -0.64 -11.93 -24.97
C LEU A 290 -1.21 -11.88 -26.39
N ALA A 291 -0.97 -10.77 -27.10
CA ALA A 291 -1.41 -10.62 -28.48
C ALA A 291 -0.75 -11.65 -29.41
N GLY A 292 0.54 -11.95 -29.20
CA GLY A 292 1.24 -13.06 -29.86
C GLY A 292 0.65 -14.42 -29.50
N GLY A 293 0.38 -14.66 -28.22
CA GLY A 293 -0.27 -15.87 -27.72
C GLY A 293 -1.61 -16.20 -28.41
N ASP A 294 -2.50 -15.22 -28.59
CA ASP A 294 -3.78 -15.42 -29.29
C ASP A 294 -3.60 -15.79 -30.77
N ARG A 295 -2.64 -15.14 -31.45
CA ARG A 295 -2.28 -15.47 -32.83
C ARG A 295 -1.72 -16.89 -32.92
N SER A 296 -0.82 -17.25 -32.01
CA SER A 296 -0.26 -18.60 -31.90
C SER A 296 -1.33 -19.65 -31.65
N SER A 297 -2.30 -19.39 -30.78
CA SER A 297 -3.45 -20.28 -30.55
C SER A 297 -4.24 -20.52 -31.83
N THR A 298 -4.52 -19.45 -32.60
CA THR A 298 -5.24 -19.55 -33.87
C THR A 298 -4.48 -20.41 -34.89
N LEU A 299 -3.15 -20.25 -34.98
CA LEU A 299 -2.29 -21.06 -35.86
C LEU A 299 -2.26 -22.53 -35.43
N LEU A 300 -2.17 -22.80 -34.12
CA LEU A 300 -2.21 -24.14 -33.53
C LEU A 300 -3.55 -24.85 -33.82
N ASP A 301 -4.67 -24.16 -33.62
CA ASP A 301 -6.00 -24.72 -33.86
C ASP A 301 -6.25 -25.00 -35.34
N ALA A 302 -5.85 -24.08 -36.23
CA ALA A 302 -5.90 -24.31 -37.67
C ALA A 302 -5.05 -25.53 -38.07
N ALA A 303 -3.83 -25.64 -37.53
CA ALA A 303 -2.96 -26.79 -37.78
C ALA A 303 -3.60 -28.12 -37.31
N LYS A 304 -4.21 -28.14 -36.12
CA LYS A 304 -4.96 -29.29 -35.59
C LYS A 304 -6.11 -29.69 -36.52
N GLN A 305 -6.84 -28.71 -37.07
CA GLN A 305 -7.95 -28.99 -37.98
C GLN A 305 -7.48 -29.64 -39.28
N PHE A 306 -6.44 -29.10 -39.93
CA PHE A 306 -5.87 -29.72 -41.13
C PHE A 306 -5.32 -31.13 -40.87
N ALA A 307 -4.63 -31.32 -39.75
CA ALA A 307 -4.12 -32.61 -39.33
C ALA A 307 -5.23 -33.63 -39.02
N TRP A 308 -6.33 -33.18 -38.42
CA TRP A 308 -7.50 -34.02 -38.16
C TRP A 308 -8.19 -34.47 -39.46
N THR A 309 -8.36 -33.55 -40.42
CA THR A 309 -8.90 -33.90 -41.74
C THR A 309 -7.97 -34.87 -42.46
N ALA A 310 -6.65 -34.62 -42.46
CA ALA A 310 -5.67 -35.51 -43.09
C ALA A 310 -5.69 -36.92 -42.47
N SER A 311 -5.77 -37.00 -41.14
CA SER A 311 -5.83 -38.27 -40.42
C SER A 311 -7.13 -39.02 -40.69
N THR A 312 -8.24 -38.30 -40.82
CA THR A 312 -9.55 -38.88 -41.14
C THR A 312 -9.58 -39.44 -42.56
N GLU A 313 -9.07 -38.68 -43.54
CA GLU A 313 -9.00 -39.12 -44.93
C GLU A 313 -8.03 -40.30 -45.14
N ALA A 314 -6.98 -40.42 -44.32
CA ALA A 314 -6.03 -41.53 -44.40
C ALA A 314 -6.58 -42.87 -43.90
N GLN A 315 -7.74 -42.89 -43.23
CA GLN A 315 -8.33 -44.14 -42.73
C GLN A 315 -8.81 -45.02 -43.89
N ASN A 316 -8.85 -46.34 -43.64
CA ASN A 316 -9.39 -47.34 -44.56
C ASN A 316 -8.74 -47.35 -45.96
N PRO A 317 -7.40 -47.53 -46.08
CA PRO A 317 -6.78 -47.82 -47.37
C PRO A 317 -7.31 -49.14 -47.97
N PRO A 318 -7.17 -49.39 -49.29
CA PRO A 318 -6.32 -48.69 -50.25
C PRO A 318 -6.92 -47.37 -50.78
N HIS A 319 -6.08 -46.37 -51.00
CA HIS A 319 -6.46 -45.08 -51.60
C HIS A 319 -5.77 -44.86 -52.94
N SER A 320 -6.42 -44.12 -53.84
CA SER A 320 -5.81 -43.67 -55.09
C SER A 320 -4.65 -42.71 -54.84
N VAL A 321 -3.77 -42.58 -55.83
CA VAL A 321 -2.66 -41.61 -55.82
C VAL A 321 -3.16 -40.20 -55.52
N GLU A 322 -4.24 -39.77 -56.18
CA GLU A 322 -4.84 -38.45 -55.98
C GLU A 322 -5.27 -38.22 -54.52
N THR A 323 -5.86 -39.23 -53.89
CA THR A 323 -6.25 -39.16 -52.48
C THR A 323 -5.03 -39.10 -51.56
N TRP A 324 -3.98 -39.87 -51.82
CA TRP A 324 -2.73 -39.77 -51.05
C TRP A 324 -2.05 -38.41 -51.19
N GLU A 325 -2.02 -37.83 -52.39
CA GLU A 325 -1.46 -36.50 -52.63
C GLU A 325 -2.26 -35.41 -51.92
N ARG A 326 -3.60 -35.54 -51.88
CA ARG A 326 -4.49 -34.65 -51.14
C ARG A 326 -4.20 -34.69 -49.64
N ILE A 327 -4.11 -35.89 -49.06
CA ILE A 327 -3.75 -36.09 -47.65
C ILE A 327 -2.38 -35.48 -47.35
N ALA A 328 -1.38 -35.68 -48.21
CA ALA A 328 -0.06 -35.06 -48.07
C ALA A 328 -0.13 -33.53 -48.17
N GLY A 329 -1.04 -32.99 -48.97
CA GLY A 329 -1.34 -31.55 -49.05
C GLY A 329 -1.90 -31.00 -47.73
N LEU A 330 -2.81 -31.71 -47.08
CA LEU A 330 -3.37 -31.32 -45.78
C LEU A 330 -2.30 -31.31 -44.68
N TRP A 331 -1.43 -32.34 -44.64
CA TRP A 331 -0.30 -32.36 -43.70
C TRP A 331 0.68 -31.20 -43.92
N ARG A 332 1.00 -30.87 -45.17
CA ARG A 332 1.84 -29.71 -45.50
C ARG A 332 1.21 -28.40 -45.04
N GLN A 333 -0.10 -28.24 -45.19
CA GLN A 333 -0.81 -27.05 -44.70
C GLN A 333 -0.77 -26.94 -43.17
N ALA A 334 -0.95 -28.07 -42.45
CA ALA A 334 -0.82 -28.10 -41.01
C ALA A 334 0.58 -27.67 -40.55
N ILE A 335 1.63 -28.25 -41.15
CA ILE A 335 3.04 -27.92 -40.85
C ILE A 335 3.33 -26.44 -41.13
N ALA A 336 2.92 -25.92 -42.29
CA ALA A 336 3.17 -24.53 -42.67
C ALA A 336 2.51 -23.51 -41.73
N ARG A 337 1.44 -23.89 -41.00
CA ARG A 337 0.84 -23.04 -39.95
C ARG A 337 1.66 -23.08 -38.67
N LEU A 338 2.17 -24.25 -38.28
CA LEU A 338 3.04 -24.40 -37.11
C LEU A 338 4.38 -23.66 -37.27
N GLU A 339 4.93 -23.62 -38.50
CA GLU A 339 6.15 -22.87 -38.82
C GLU A 339 6.00 -21.34 -38.70
N GLN A 340 4.76 -20.83 -38.71
CA GLN A 340 4.49 -19.40 -38.58
C GLN A 340 4.43 -18.93 -37.12
N VAL A 341 4.54 -19.85 -36.16
CA VAL A 341 4.53 -19.54 -34.72
C VAL A 341 5.89 -18.93 -34.33
N PRO A 342 5.94 -17.65 -33.88
CA PRO A 342 7.17 -17.00 -33.44
C PRO A 342 7.83 -17.71 -32.24
N VAL A 343 9.15 -17.61 -32.13
CA VAL A 343 9.94 -18.20 -31.02
C VAL A 343 9.56 -17.63 -29.67
N GLU A 344 9.16 -16.35 -29.65
CA GLU A 344 8.86 -15.59 -28.45
C GLU A 344 7.45 -15.86 -27.91
N ASP A 345 6.58 -16.48 -28.71
CA ASP A 345 5.20 -16.74 -28.34
C ASP A 345 5.08 -17.93 -27.38
N VAL A 346 4.13 -17.82 -26.45
CA VAL A 346 3.85 -18.87 -25.45
C VAL A 346 3.48 -20.23 -26.06
N GLY A 347 2.98 -20.25 -27.30
CA GLY A 347 2.61 -21.46 -28.04
C GLY A 347 3.76 -22.16 -28.78
N TYR A 348 4.97 -21.58 -28.82
CA TYR A 348 6.08 -22.09 -29.63
C TYR A 348 6.47 -23.53 -29.33
N ASN A 349 6.59 -23.88 -28.04
CA ASN A 349 6.99 -25.23 -27.64
C ASN A 349 5.95 -26.30 -28.05
N GLU A 350 4.65 -25.97 -27.97
CA GLU A 350 3.59 -26.87 -28.44
C GLU A 350 3.68 -27.04 -29.97
N ALA A 351 3.89 -25.94 -30.70
CA ALA A 351 4.03 -25.96 -32.15
C ALA A 351 5.21 -26.83 -32.61
N GLN A 352 6.37 -26.72 -31.97
CA GLN A 352 7.55 -27.55 -32.30
C GLN A 352 7.29 -29.05 -32.07
N ARG A 353 6.60 -29.41 -30.99
CA ARG A 353 6.23 -30.81 -30.73
C ARG A 353 5.30 -31.36 -31.82
N MET A 354 4.28 -30.58 -32.20
CA MET A 354 3.33 -30.98 -33.25
C MET A 354 4.02 -31.05 -34.62
N LEU A 355 4.97 -30.16 -34.89
CA LEU A 355 5.69 -30.10 -36.16
C LEU A 355 6.48 -31.39 -36.40
N ALA A 356 7.19 -31.89 -35.38
CA ALA A 356 7.88 -33.19 -35.47
C ALA A 356 6.92 -34.35 -35.73
N GLU A 357 5.76 -34.38 -35.05
CA GLU A 357 4.74 -35.40 -35.27
C GLU A 357 4.18 -35.34 -36.70
N TYR A 358 3.86 -34.14 -37.19
CA TYR A 358 3.19 -33.96 -38.48
C TYR A 358 4.15 -34.21 -39.65
N GLN A 359 5.44 -33.88 -39.50
CA GLN A 359 6.46 -34.24 -40.47
C GLN A 359 6.60 -35.76 -40.63
N ASN A 360 6.53 -36.52 -39.54
CA ASN A 360 6.54 -37.98 -39.59
C ASN A 360 5.30 -38.50 -40.35
N LYS A 361 4.11 -38.03 -40.00
CA LYS A 361 2.86 -38.43 -40.68
C LYS A 361 2.86 -38.09 -42.17
N LEU A 362 3.41 -36.93 -42.55
CA LEU A 362 3.60 -36.56 -43.96
C LEU A 362 4.50 -37.56 -44.68
N GLY A 363 5.64 -37.94 -44.07
CA GLY A 363 6.56 -38.92 -44.63
C GLY A 363 5.90 -40.26 -44.90
N VAL A 364 5.10 -40.76 -43.94
CA VAL A 364 4.32 -42.01 -44.11
C VAL A 364 3.35 -41.91 -45.29
N VAL A 365 2.63 -40.80 -45.43
CA VAL A 365 1.66 -40.61 -46.54
C VAL A 365 2.36 -40.54 -47.89
N GLN A 366 3.52 -39.88 -47.97
CA GLN A 366 4.30 -39.79 -49.21
C GLN A 366 4.85 -41.16 -49.64
N GLU A 367 5.25 -41.99 -48.68
CA GLU A 367 5.66 -43.36 -48.94
C GLU A 367 4.50 -44.19 -49.51
N GLN A 368 3.30 -44.06 -48.94
CA GLN A 368 2.09 -44.74 -49.45
C GLN A 368 1.73 -44.29 -50.87
N ALA A 369 1.81 -42.99 -51.17
CA ALA A 369 1.60 -42.48 -52.52
C ALA A 369 2.59 -43.11 -53.52
N THR A 370 3.87 -43.21 -53.13
CA THR A 370 4.91 -43.80 -53.97
C THR A 370 4.68 -45.28 -54.21
N ARG A 371 4.28 -46.03 -53.18
CA ARG A 371 3.91 -47.46 -53.28
C ARG A 371 2.74 -47.65 -54.24
N GLU A 372 1.70 -46.83 -54.12
CA GLU A 372 0.53 -46.87 -55.02
C GLU A 372 0.92 -46.64 -56.49
N VAL A 373 1.72 -45.60 -56.78
CA VAL A 373 2.19 -45.31 -58.14
C VAL A 373 2.99 -46.47 -58.73
N ARG A 374 3.91 -47.05 -57.95
CA ARG A 374 4.74 -48.19 -58.40
C ARG A 374 3.89 -49.42 -58.69
N SER A 375 2.95 -49.75 -57.80
CA SER A 375 2.02 -50.86 -58.01
C SER A 375 1.15 -50.67 -59.24
N GLN A 376 0.62 -49.46 -59.47
CA GLN A 376 -0.16 -49.16 -60.67
C GLN A 376 0.67 -49.32 -61.96
N ALA A 377 1.93 -48.84 -61.97
CA ALA A 377 2.82 -48.98 -63.11
C ALA A 377 3.20 -50.44 -63.41
N ALA A 378 3.51 -51.22 -62.38
CA ALA A 378 3.81 -52.64 -62.50
C ALA A 378 2.59 -53.42 -63.04
N PHE A 379 1.40 -53.15 -62.49
CA PHE A 379 0.17 -53.78 -62.97
C PHE A 379 -0.17 -53.40 -64.42
N ALA A 380 -0.03 -52.12 -64.79
CA ALA A 380 -0.26 -51.66 -66.16
C ALA A 380 0.69 -52.34 -67.15
N THR A 381 1.98 -52.44 -66.79
CA THR A 381 3.00 -53.15 -67.59
C THR A 381 2.65 -54.63 -67.78
N ALA A 382 2.26 -55.30 -66.69
CA ALA A 382 1.83 -56.69 -66.74
C ALA A 382 0.57 -56.88 -67.63
N GLN A 383 -0.39 -55.96 -67.53
CA GLN A 383 -1.62 -55.99 -68.31
C GLN A 383 -1.35 -55.78 -69.81
N GLU A 384 -0.49 -54.83 -70.16
CA GLU A 384 -0.06 -54.58 -71.53
C GLU A 384 0.63 -55.81 -72.14
N LYS A 385 1.62 -56.38 -71.44
CA LYS A 385 2.29 -57.61 -71.87
C LYS A 385 1.32 -58.77 -72.03
N ASN A 386 0.34 -58.92 -71.13
CA ASN A 386 -0.66 -59.98 -71.20
C ASN A 386 -1.60 -59.81 -72.41
N THR A 387 -1.98 -58.57 -72.75
CA THR A 387 -2.78 -58.26 -73.94
C THR A 387 -1.98 -58.52 -75.22
N ASP A 388 -0.73 -58.05 -75.31
CA ASP A 388 0.15 -58.31 -76.47
C ASP A 388 0.32 -59.82 -76.68
N LEU A 389 0.60 -60.56 -75.60
CA LEU A 389 0.75 -62.00 -75.64
C LEU A 389 -0.49 -62.71 -76.20
N GLY A 390 -1.68 -62.29 -75.80
CA GLY A 390 -2.95 -62.82 -76.31
C GLY A 390 -3.10 -62.65 -77.83
N SER A 391 -2.61 -61.54 -78.39
CA SER A 391 -2.69 -61.27 -79.82
C SER A 391 -1.70 -62.11 -80.66
N ARG A 392 -0.63 -62.62 -80.04
CA ARG A 392 0.48 -63.31 -80.72
C ARG A 392 0.57 -64.80 -80.41
N VAL A 393 -0.31 -65.32 -79.54
CA VAL A 393 -0.22 -66.68 -78.99
C VAL A 393 -0.05 -67.78 -80.03
N ASN A 394 -0.72 -67.67 -81.19
CA ASN A 394 -0.67 -68.68 -82.25
C ASN A 394 0.66 -68.68 -83.06
N ASN A 395 1.49 -67.64 -82.92
CA ASN A 395 2.70 -67.43 -83.70
C ASN A 395 3.99 -67.53 -82.86
N LEU A 396 3.88 -67.91 -81.58
CA LEU A 396 5.01 -68.01 -80.66
C LEU A 396 5.39 -69.48 -80.44
N ASP A 397 6.69 -69.75 -80.39
CA ASP A 397 7.13 -71.03 -79.83
C ASP A 397 6.85 -71.08 -78.32
N ARG A 398 6.83 -72.31 -77.82
CA ARG A 398 6.42 -72.58 -76.44
C ARG A 398 7.37 -72.03 -75.39
N ALA A 399 8.67 -72.03 -75.65
CA ALA A 399 9.68 -71.53 -74.72
C ALA A 399 9.55 -70.01 -74.57
N THR A 400 9.33 -69.31 -75.69
CA THR A 400 9.08 -67.87 -75.74
C THR A 400 7.76 -67.51 -75.05
N TYR A 401 6.69 -68.28 -75.31
CA TYR A 401 5.40 -68.10 -74.62
C TYR A 401 5.53 -68.23 -73.09
N ALA A 402 6.20 -69.28 -72.61
CA ALA A 402 6.46 -69.48 -71.19
C ALA A 402 7.34 -68.38 -70.58
N SER A 403 8.36 -67.91 -71.30
CA SER A 403 9.23 -66.82 -70.85
C SER A 403 8.47 -65.49 -70.68
N ILE A 404 7.55 -65.16 -71.60
CA ILE A 404 6.75 -63.93 -71.49
C ILE A 404 5.76 -64.05 -70.33
N LEU A 405 5.09 -65.19 -70.17
CA LEU A 405 4.23 -65.45 -69.01
C LEU A 405 4.99 -65.32 -67.69
N GLN A 406 6.23 -65.83 -67.61
CA GLN A 406 7.07 -65.65 -66.43
C GLN A 406 7.43 -64.18 -66.18
N SER A 407 7.74 -63.41 -67.23
CA SER A 407 7.96 -61.96 -67.08
C SER A 407 6.71 -61.24 -66.57
N ILE A 408 5.52 -61.61 -67.02
CA ILE A 408 4.26 -61.04 -66.54
C ILE A 408 4.07 -61.36 -65.05
N VAL A 409 4.36 -62.59 -64.62
CA VAL A 409 4.32 -62.97 -63.19
C VAL A 409 5.32 -62.15 -62.37
N ASN A 410 6.51 -61.88 -62.90
CA ASN A 410 7.52 -61.06 -62.22
C ASN A 410 7.02 -59.62 -62.01
N ASP A 411 6.46 -58.98 -63.04
CA ASP A 411 5.87 -57.64 -62.90
C ASP A 411 4.71 -57.65 -61.87
N LEU A 412 3.87 -58.68 -61.88
CA LEU A 412 2.76 -58.82 -60.91
C LEU A 412 3.23 -59.11 -59.47
N ASN A 413 4.48 -59.57 -59.28
CA ASN A 413 5.07 -59.72 -57.95
C ASN A 413 5.55 -58.39 -57.37
N GLU A 414 5.76 -57.36 -58.20
CA GLU A 414 6.14 -56.02 -57.75
C GLU A 414 4.94 -55.23 -57.21
N VAL A 415 3.71 -55.71 -57.44
CA VAL A 415 2.49 -55.09 -56.90
C VAL A 415 2.37 -55.37 -55.40
N GLU A 416 2.57 -54.33 -54.59
CA GLU A 416 2.50 -54.41 -53.13
C GLU A 416 1.07 -54.52 -52.58
N SER A 417 0.90 -55.18 -51.44
CA SER A 417 -0.38 -55.27 -50.73
C SER A 417 -0.83 -53.92 -50.17
N GLY A 418 -2.15 -53.72 -50.08
CA GLY A 418 -2.72 -52.45 -49.62
C GLY A 418 -2.74 -51.33 -50.67
N THR A 419 -2.47 -51.66 -51.94
CA THR A 419 -2.63 -50.76 -53.10
C THR A 419 -3.94 -51.04 -53.84
N THR A 420 -4.46 -50.06 -54.60
CA THR A 420 -5.79 -50.20 -55.23
C THR A 420 -5.85 -51.29 -56.29
N VAL A 421 -4.72 -51.60 -56.92
CA VAL A 421 -4.62 -52.62 -57.98
C VAL A 421 -4.28 -54.01 -57.44
N TYR A 422 -4.01 -54.17 -56.14
CA TYR A 422 -3.51 -55.42 -55.57
C TYR A 422 -4.42 -56.62 -55.86
N ASP A 423 -5.72 -56.50 -55.60
CA ASP A 423 -6.66 -57.61 -55.81
C ASP A 423 -6.77 -58.00 -57.28
N SER A 424 -6.78 -57.01 -58.18
CA SER A 424 -6.78 -57.22 -59.63
C SER A 424 -5.48 -57.88 -60.10
N ALA A 425 -4.34 -57.48 -59.52
CA ALA A 425 -3.04 -58.09 -59.80
C ALA A 425 -2.99 -59.55 -59.35
N GLN A 426 -3.52 -59.88 -58.16
CA GLN A 426 -3.59 -61.28 -57.71
C GLN A 426 -4.47 -62.15 -58.60
N GLN A 427 -5.61 -61.63 -59.07
CA GLN A 427 -6.47 -62.33 -60.02
C GLN A 427 -5.76 -62.60 -61.34
N LEU A 428 -5.14 -61.58 -61.93
CA LEU A 428 -4.40 -61.74 -63.19
C LEU A 428 -3.21 -62.70 -63.01
N LYS A 429 -2.51 -62.60 -61.89
CA LYS A 429 -1.37 -63.48 -61.56
C LYS A 429 -1.80 -64.94 -61.51
N ALA A 430 -2.90 -65.26 -60.84
CA ALA A 430 -3.42 -66.63 -60.80
C ALA A 430 -3.74 -67.17 -62.21
N ALA A 431 -4.37 -66.35 -63.06
CA ALA A 431 -4.69 -66.74 -64.44
C ALA A 431 -3.44 -66.91 -65.34
N VAL A 432 -2.42 -66.07 -65.17
CA VAL A 432 -1.13 -66.18 -65.88
C VAL A 432 -0.38 -67.43 -65.40
N GLN A 433 -0.37 -67.69 -64.09
CA GLN A 433 0.28 -68.87 -63.50
C GLN A 433 -0.34 -70.18 -63.98
N ALA A 434 -1.67 -70.26 -64.11
CA ALA A 434 -2.33 -71.43 -64.68
C ALA A 434 -1.87 -71.70 -66.12
N ARG A 435 -1.86 -70.66 -66.97
CA ARG A 435 -1.36 -70.76 -68.36
C ARG A 435 0.12 -71.15 -68.45
N LEU A 436 0.93 -70.68 -67.50
CA LEU A 436 2.35 -71.05 -67.41
C LEU A 436 2.52 -72.53 -67.05
N GLN A 437 1.70 -73.06 -66.12
CA GLN A 437 1.69 -74.47 -65.77
C GLN A 437 1.26 -75.36 -66.94
N GLU A 438 0.23 -74.97 -67.69
CA GLU A 438 -0.20 -75.67 -68.91
C GLU A 438 0.91 -75.69 -69.97
N ALA A 439 1.55 -74.54 -70.19
CA ALA A 439 2.70 -74.42 -71.08
C ALA A 439 3.93 -75.18 -70.57
N ALA A 440 3.98 -75.62 -69.31
CA ALA A 440 5.04 -76.49 -68.78
C ALA A 440 4.65 -77.98 -68.79
N ALA A 441 3.36 -78.33 -68.72
CA ALA A 441 2.89 -79.71 -68.58
C ALA A 441 2.79 -80.49 -69.90
N GLN A 442 2.68 -79.83 -71.04
CA GLN A 442 2.54 -80.46 -72.36
C GLN A 442 3.88 -80.90 -73.01
N SER A 443 5.01 -80.86 -72.26
CA SER A 443 6.39 -81.09 -72.73
C SER A 443 6.89 -82.40 -72.19
#